data_AF-A0A4Q4CZD6-F1
#
_entry.id   AF-A0A4Q4CZD6-F1
#
_cell.length_a   1.000
_cell.length_b   1.000
_cell.length_c   1.000
_cell.angle_alpha   90.00
_cell.angle_beta   90.00
_cell.angle_gamma   90.00
#
_symmetry.space_group_name_H-M   'P 1'
#
loop_
_entity.id
_entity.type
_entity.pdbx_description
1 polymer ?
#
loop_
_entity_poly.entity_id
_entity_poly.type
_entity_poly.pdbx_seq_one_letter_code
_entity_poly.pdbx_strand_id
1 'polypeptide(L)'
;MLPLIGYLDRFSGRPGESLAVKVSAAMPYAADIVRIRHADPNPAGPGMKLIPVPSGCAGDYPARVQAVPLGSSGRASGALDLGGAFTLLLRLQPWLLRGQVLALEVGGQSLVLALGAAGLVATADGLDCTLAAAPLPRRWYEVSVTLGNGTLRLAQRALQPVAGRPDEGEAAMALPAAAPAAPAAACRCPA
;
A
#
# COMPACT_ATOMS: atom_id res chain seq x y z
N MET A 1 -12.94 16.56 6.98
CA MET A 1 -13.25 15.12 6.83
C MET A 1 -14.77 14.98 6.79
N LEU A 2 -15.32 14.20 5.86
CA LEU A 2 -16.78 13.99 5.79
C LEU A 2 -17.24 13.24 7.06
N PRO A 3 -18.28 13.72 7.76
CA PRO A 3 -18.73 13.12 9.02
C PRO A 3 -19.37 11.74 8.83
N LEU A 4 -19.87 11.45 7.63
CA LEU A 4 -20.47 10.18 7.24
C LEU A 4 -20.25 9.95 5.74
N ILE A 5 -19.75 8.77 5.38
CA ILE A 5 -19.62 8.31 4.00
C ILE A 5 -19.93 6.82 3.95
N GLY A 6 -20.50 6.36 2.84
CA GLY A 6 -20.70 4.93 2.62
C GLY A 6 -20.87 4.57 1.17
N TYR A 7 -20.80 3.27 0.90
CA TYR A 7 -20.97 2.68 -0.42
C TYR A 7 -21.57 1.27 -0.30
N LEU A 8 -22.06 0.74 -1.42
CA LEU A 8 -22.54 -0.64 -1.52
C LEU A 8 -21.45 -1.54 -2.08
N ASP A 9 -21.41 -2.80 -1.66
CA ASP A 9 -20.51 -3.81 -2.24
C ASP A 9 -20.75 -4.05 -3.73
N ARG A 10 -21.98 -3.80 -4.21
CA ARG A 10 -22.39 -3.91 -5.61
C ARG A 10 -23.54 -2.95 -5.94
N PHE A 11 -23.78 -2.71 -7.23
CA PHE A 11 -24.80 -1.75 -7.69
C PHE A 11 -26.24 -2.26 -7.67
N SER A 12 -26.45 -3.58 -7.72
CA SER A 12 -27.79 -4.17 -7.77
C SER A 12 -27.83 -5.56 -7.16
N GLY A 13 -29.02 -5.97 -6.72
CA GLY A 13 -29.31 -7.31 -6.21
C GLY A 13 -30.69 -7.77 -6.65
N ARG A 14 -30.85 -9.06 -6.89
CA ARG A 14 -32.14 -9.70 -7.18
C ARG A 14 -32.92 -9.98 -5.89
N PRO A 15 -34.24 -10.23 -5.98
CA PRO A 15 -35.00 -10.72 -4.83
C PRO A 15 -34.32 -11.94 -4.19
N GLY A 16 -34.15 -11.89 -2.86
CA GLY A 16 -33.46 -12.94 -2.09
C GLY A 16 -31.93 -12.78 -1.99
N GLU A 17 -31.32 -11.89 -2.77
CA GLU A 17 -29.89 -11.57 -2.63
C GLU A 17 -29.66 -10.52 -1.52
N SER A 18 -28.44 -10.50 -0.98
CA SER A 18 -28.01 -9.52 0.01
C SER A 18 -27.06 -8.49 -0.60
N LEU A 19 -27.29 -7.22 -0.26
CA LEU A 19 -26.39 -6.09 -0.52
C LEU A 19 -25.78 -5.64 0.80
N ALA A 20 -24.48 -5.39 0.80
CA ALA A 20 -23.77 -4.91 1.98
C ALA A 20 -23.52 -3.41 1.87
N VAL A 21 -24.00 -2.64 2.86
CA VAL A 21 -23.66 -1.22 3.00
C VAL A 21 -22.43 -1.08 3.88
N LYS A 22 -21.40 -0.40 3.39
CA LYS A 22 -20.17 -0.09 4.14
C LYS A 22 -20.20 1.37 4.51
N VAL A 23 -20.23 1.69 5.80
CA VAL A 23 -20.32 3.06 6.32
C VAL A 23 -19.12 3.39 7.20
N SER A 24 -18.50 4.53 6.94
CA SER A 24 -17.53 5.17 7.83
C SER A 24 -18.15 6.43 8.39
N ALA A 25 -18.30 6.52 9.71
CA ALA A 25 -18.99 7.61 10.39
C ALA A 25 -18.24 8.05 11.66
N ALA A 26 -18.24 9.37 11.92
CA ALA A 26 -17.64 9.97 13.11
C ALA A 26 -18.61 10.05 14.32
N MET A 27 -19.90 9.86 14.08
CA MET A 27 -20.97 9.87 15.10
C MET A 27 -22.00 8.78 14.80
N PRO A 28 -22.82 8.35 15.79
CA PRO A 28 -23.92 7.44 15.54
C PRO A 28 -24.85 7.96 14.44
N TYR A 29 -25.44 7.06 13.67
CA TYR A 29 -26.24 7.42 12.51
C TYR A 29 -27.46 6.52 12.37
N ALA A 30 -28.54 7.08 11.82
CA ALA A 30 -29.70 6.31 11.39
C ALA A 30 -29.55 5.93 9.90
N ALA A 31 -30.05 4.77 9.52
CA ALA A 31 -30.16 4.35 8.12
C ALA A 31 -31.53 3.74 7.85
N ASP A 32 -32.09 4.08 6.69
CA ASP A 32 -33.38 3.59 6.18
C ASP A 32 -33.27 3.30 4.68
N ILE A 33 -34.27 2.61 4.11
CA ILE A 33 -34.39 2.39 2.67
C ILE A 33 -35.47 3.30 2.08
N VAL A 34 -35.15 3.96 0.97
CA VAL A 34 -36.09 4.75 0.19
C VAL A 34 -36.05 4.36 -1.29
N ARG A 35 -37.19 4.44 -1.95
CA ARG A 35 -37.30 4.44 -3.41
C ARG A 35 -37.19 5.87 -3.91
N ILE A 36 -36.14 6.14 -4.69
CA ILE A 36 -35.93 7.44 -5.34
C ILE A 36 -36.82 7.51 -6.59
N ARG A 37 -37.73 8.48 -6.65
CA ARG A 37 -38.55 8.78 -7.85
C ARG A 37 -38.03 10.00 -8.61
N HIS A 38 -37.48 10.97 -7.90
CA HIS A 38 -36.86 12.17 -8.47
C HIS A 38 -35.77 12.67 -7.51
N ALA A 39 -34.60 13.04 -8.05
CA ALA A 39 -33.41 13.38 -7.26
C ALA A 39 -32.81 14.76 -7.58
N ASP A 40 -33.48 15.57 -8.39
CA ASP A 40 -33.07 16.95 -8.63
C ASP A 40 -33.75 17.89 -7.59
N PRO A 41 -32.96 18.60 -6.75
CA PRO A 41 -33.48 19.51 -5.74
C PRO A 41 -33.91 20.87 -6.29
N ASN A 42 -33.85 21.12 -7.60
CA ASN A 42 -34.24 22.39 -8.20
C ASN A 42 -35.68 22.79 -7.81
N PRO A 43 -35.89 23.96 -7.17
CA PRO A 43 -37.22 24.40 -6.73
C PRO A 43 -38.16 24.77 -7.88
N ALA A 44 -37.63 25.09 -9.07
CA ALA A 44 -38.44 25.32 -10.28
C ALA A 44 -38.89 24.01 -10.97
N GLY A 45 -38.34 22.88 -10.53
CA GLY A 45 -38.70 21.55 -10.99
C GLY A 45 -39.60 20.80 -9.99
N PRO A 46 -39.78 19.48 -10.19
CA PRO A 46 -40.59 18.66 -9.29
C PRO A 46 -40.03 18.47 -7.86
N GLY A 47 -38.78 18.86 -7.60
CA GLY A 47 -38.07 18.68 -6.33
C GLY A 47 -37.74 17.23 -5.98
N MET A 48 -37.01 17.01 -4.87
CA MET A 48 -36.67 15.67 -4.37
C MET A 48 -37.93 14.85 -4.02
N LYS A 49 -38.05 13.62 -4.54
CA LYS A 49 -39.16 12.69 -4.25
C LYS A 49 -38.61 11.34 -3.82
N LEU A 50 -38.53 11.14 -2.51
CA LEU A 50 -38.09 9.90 -1.87
C LEU A 50 -39.30 9.23 -1.20
N ILE A 51 -39.51 7.95 -1.46
CA ILE A 51 -40.64 7.18 -0.93
C ILE A 51 -40.08 6.15 0.06
N PRO A 52 -40.42 6.22 1.37
CA PRO A 52 -39.95 5.24 2.34
C PRO A 52 -40.31 3.81 1.96
N VAL A 53 -39.40 2.86 2.19
CA VAL A 53 -39.61 1.43 1.99
C VAL A 53 -39.39 0.74 3.33
N PRO A 54 -40.42 0.11 3.92
CA PRO A 54 -40.26 -0.69 5.12
C PRO A 54 -39.16 -1.74 4.91
N SER A 55 -38.18 -1.75 5.80
CA SER A 55 -37.03 -2.65 5.69
C SER A 55 -36.57 -3.09 7.07
N GLY A 56 -36.10 -4.34 7.18
CA GLY A 56 -35.56 -4.87 8.43
C GLY A 56 -34.19 -4.30 8.81
N CYS A 57 -33.54 -3.53 7.94
CA CYS A 57 -32.26 -2.86 8.20
C CYS A 57 -32.43 -1.38 8.58
N ALA A 58 -33.67 -0.89 8.67
CA ALA A 58 -33.96 0.45 9.20
C ALA A 58 -33.58 0.53 10.69
N GLY A 59 -32.85 1.56 11.10
CA GLY A 59 -32.51 1.78 12.50
C GLY A 59 -31.24 2.59 12.75
N ASP A 60 -30.85 2.65 14.03
CA ASP A 60 -29.65 3.34 14.50
C ASP A 60 -28.43 2.43 14.54
N TYR A 61 -27.29 2.98 14.13
CA TYR A 61 -26.02 2.29 14.03
C TYR A 61 -24.92 3.08 14.75
N PRO A 62 -23.96 2.38 15.39
CA PRO A 62 -22.86 3.04 16.09
C PRO A 62 -21.88 3.70 15.12
N ALA A 63 -21.18 4.72 15.61
CA ALA A 63 -20.09 5.36 14.88
C ALA A 63 -18.90 4.40 14.70
N ARG A 64 -18.34 4.34 13.50
CA ARG A 64 -17.04 3.70 13.26
C ARG A 64 -16.35 4.38 12.09
N VAL A 65 -15.18 4.95 12.34
CA VAL A 65 -14.30 5.44 11.27
C VAL A 65 -13.54 4.25 10.67
N GLN A 66 -13.55 4.12 9.35
CA GLN A 66 -12.80 3.10 8.62
C GLN A 66 -11.70 3.78 7.80
N ALA A 67 -10.44 3.53 8.15
CA ALA A 67 -9.30 4.05 7.42
C ALA A 67 -9.17 3.35 6.05
N VAL A 68 -8.96 4.13 5.00
CA VAL A 68 -8.74 3.62 3.64
C VAL A 68 -7.33 4.02 3.21
N PRO A 69 -6.34 3.11 3.28
CA PRO A 69 -5.01 3.40 2.76
C PRO A 69 -5.12 3.65 1.25
N LEU A 70 -4.57 4.77 0.80
CA LEU A 70 -4.60 5.16 -0.60
C LEU A 70 -3.41 4.58 -1.35
N GLY A 71 -3.64 4.20 -2.60
CA GLY A 71 -2.61 3.68 -3.50
C GLY A 71 -2.68 2.16 -3.69
N SER A 72 -2.48 1.73 -4.93
CA SER A 72 -2.39 0.31 -5.26
C SER A 72 -1.04 -0.25 -4.78
N SER A 73 -1.07 -1.40 -4.14
CA SER A 73 0.14 -2.15 -3.75
C SER A 73 -0.10 -3.66 -3.86
N GLY A 74 0.98 -4.41 -4.04
CA GLY A 74 0.96 -5.87 -3.89
C GLY A 74 1.39 -6.23 -2.47
N ARG A 75 0.71 -7.20 -1.86
CA ARG A 75 1.12 -7.78 -0.57
C ARG A 75 1.15 -9.29 -0.71
N ALA A 76 2.26 -9.89 -0.28
CA ALA A 76 2.44 -11.33 -0.20
C ALA A 76 2.99 -11.69 1.18
N SER A 77 2.61 -12.87 1.67
CA SER A 77 3.16 -13.47 2.88
C SER A 77 3.45 -14.93 2.61
N GLY A 78 4.57 -15.43 3.12
CA GLY A 78 5.00 -16.81 2.92
C GLY A 78 6.35 -17.06 3.59
N ALA A 79 6.84 -18.29 3.46
CA ALA A 79 8.20 -18.63 3.83
C ALA A 79 9.11 -18.44 2.61
N LEU A 80 10.19 -17.69 2.79
CA LEU A 80 11.23 -17.51 1.78
C LEU A 80 12.55 -17.96 2.41
N ASP A 81 13.18 -18.99 1.87
CA ASP A 81 14.52 -19.39 2.29
C ASP A 81 15.54 -18.53 1.54
N LEU A 82 15.94 -17.44 2.18
CA LEU A 82 16.90 -16.49 1.63
C LEU A 82 18.36 -16.90 1.87
N GLY A 83 18.60 -17.97 2.64
CA GLY A 83 19.96 -18.36 3.04
C GLY A 83 20.74 -17.24 3.73
N GLY A 84 22.08 -17.32 3.65
CA GLY A 84 22.99 -16.29 4.21
C GLY A 84 23.28 -15.12 3.26
N ALA A 85 22.83 -15.20 2.01
CA ALA A 85 22.97 -14.15 1.01
C ALA A 85 21.92 -14.30 -0.09
N PHE A 86 21.34 -13.19 -0.53
CA PHE A 86 20.33 -13.17 -1.58
C PHE A 86 20.35 -11.86 -2.38
N THR A 87 19.74 -11.90 -3.56
CA THR A 87 19.52 -10.74 -4.42
C THR A 87 18.05 -10.62 -4.80
N LEU A 88 17.49 -9.43 -4.64
CA LEU A 88 16.21 -9.04 -5.20
C LEU A 88 16.46 -8.26 -6.48
N LEU A 89 15.85 -8.70 -7.58
CA LEU A 89 15.90 -8.04 -8.87
C LEU A 89 14.51 -7.51 -9.20
N LEU A 90 14.40 -6.20 -9.44
CA LEU A 90 13.17 -5.54 -9.81
C LEU A 90 13.34 -4.84 -11.15
N ARG A 91 12.34 -4.98 -12.03
CA ARG A 91 12.20 -4.14 -13.21
C ARG A 91 11.08 -3.15 -12.97
N LEU A 92 11.42 -1.87 -12.98
CA LEU A 92 10.48 -0.79 -12.67
C LEU A 92 10.54 0.32 -13.71
N GLN A 93 9.40 1.01 -13.87
CA GLN A 93 9.26 2.20 -14.69
C GLN A 93 8.63 3.29 -13.81
N PRO A 94 9.42 4.23 -13.27
CA PRO A 94 8.89 5.20 -12.33
C PRO A 94 8.17 6.31 -13.08
N TRP A 95 6.91 6.59 -12.71
CA TRP A 95 6.16 7.74 -13.24
C TRP A 95 6.31 8.99 -12.36
N LEU A 96 6.61 8.77 -11.08
CA LEU A 96 6.91 9.80 -10.09
C LEU A 96 8.16 9.37 -9.31
N LEU A 97 9.13 10.28 -9.14
CA LEU A 97 10.40 10.01 -8.45
C LEU A 97 10.28 10.25 -6.95
N ARG A 98 9.31 9.59 -6.32
CA ARG A 98 9.04 9.69 -4.89
C ARG A 98 8.29 8.47 -4.41
N GLY A 99 8.81 7.85 -3.36
CA GLY A 99 8.07 6.89 -2.53
C GLY A 99 8.78 5.57 -2.33
N GLN A 100 8.12 4.69 -1.60
CA GLN A 100 8.57 3.33 -1.36
C GLN A 100 8.22 2.45 -2.57
N VAL A 101 9.21 1.70 -3.05
CA VAL A 101 9.07 0.72 -4.14
C VAL A 101 8.78 -0.66 -3.57
N LEU A 102 9.50 -1.05 -2.51
CA LEU A 102 9.42 -2.35 -1.87
C LEU A 102 9.60 -2.20 -0.36
N ALA A 103 8.90 -3.04 0.41
CA ALA A 103 9.26 -3.37 1.78
C ALA A 103 9.17 -4.89 1.97
N LEU A 104 10.17 -5.46 2.64
CA LEU A 104 10.31 -6.87 2.94
C LEU A 104 10.70 -7.03 4.41
N GLU A 105 10.00 -7.93 5.10
CA GLU A 105 10.28 -8.31 6.50
C GLU A 105 10.51 -9.81 6.56
N VAL A 106 11.67 -10.25 7.04
CA VAL A 106 12.02 -11.68 7.15
C VAL A 106 12.79 -11.93 8.44
N GLY A 107 12.25 -12.79 9.30
CA GLY A 107 12.95 -13.22 10.53
C GLY A 107 13.32 -12.09 11.49
N GLY A 108 12.55 -10.99 11.49
CA GLY A 108 12.82 -9.79 12.30
C GLY A 108 13.79 -8.79 11.66
N GLN A 109 14.28 -9.06 10.45
CA GLN A 109 15.05 -8.13 9.64
C GLN A 109 14.14 -7.44 8.62
N SER A 110 14.45 -6.18 8.33
CA SER A 110 13.68 -5.29 7.47
C SER A 110 14.53 -4.81 6.30
N LEU A 111 13.93 -4.77 5.11
CA LEU A 111 14.53 -4.18 3.91
C LEU A 111 13.49 -3.30 3.20
N VAL A 112 13.83 -2.03 3.03
CA VAL A 112 13.01 -1.06 2.29
C VAL A 112 13.80 -0.52 1.10
N LEU A 113 13.19 -0.51 -0.08
CA LEU A 113 13.72 0.19 -1.25
C LEU A 113 12.85 1.41 -1.52
N ALA A 114 13.46 2.59 -1.50
CA ALA A 114 12.82 3.86 -1.80
C ALA A 114 13.44 4.50 -3.05
N LEU A 115 12.60 5.21 -3.78
CA LEU A 115 12.96 5.99 -4.95
C LEU A 115 12.73 7.47 -4.68
N GLY A 116 13.72 8.29 -4.99
CA GLY A 116 13.67 9.74 -4.92
C GLY A 116 14.22 10.40 -6.19
N ALA A 117 14.11 11.72 -6.27
CA ALA A 117 14.65 12.51 -7.37
C ALA A 117 16.19 12.46 -7.46
N ALA A 118 16.88 12.16 -6.34
CA ALA A 118 18.33 12.03 -6.29
C ALA A 118 18.83 10.61 -6.65
N GLY A 119 17.94 9.61 -6.70
CA GLY A 119 18.30 8.22 -6.92
C GLY A 119 17.54 7.27 -6.00
N LEU A 120 18.17 6.13 -5.71
CA LEU A 120 17.59 5.05 -4.91
C LEU A 120 18.23 5.00 -3.52
N VAL A 121 17.44 4.59 -2.53
CA VAL A 121 17.91 4.29 -1.18
C VAL A 121 17.40 2.91 -0.79
N ALA A 122 18.32 2.02 -0.42
CA ALA A 122 17.99 0.75 0.20
C ALA A 122 18.31 0.84 1.70
N THR A 123 17.30 0.67 2.55
CA THR A 123 17.44 0.69 4.01
C THR A 123 17.32 -0.73 4.53
N ALA A 124 18.40 -1.28 5.11
CA ALA A 124 18.39 -2.57 5.79
C ALA A 124 18.56 -2.35 7.30
N ASP A 125 17.56 -2.74 8.09
CA ASP A 125 17.56 -2.58 9.56
C ASP A 125 17.93 -1.16 10.04
N GLY A 126 17.45 -0.15 9.32
CA GLY A 126 17.70 1.27 9.59
C GLY A 126 19.02 1.82 9.05
N LEU A 127 19.80 1.03 8.30
CA LEU A 127 21.04 1.47 7.66
C LEU A 127 20.83 1.74 6.16
N ASP A 128 21.16 2.94 5.71
CA ASP A 128 20.83 3.46 4.38
C ASP A 128 21.98 3.33 3.36
N CYS A 129 21.85 2.45 2.38
CA CYS A 129 22.69 2.41 1.19
C CYS A 129 22.08 3.30 0.10
N THR A 130 22.73 4.42 -0.21
CA THR A 130 22.25 5.39 -1.19
C THR A 130 23.01 5.27 -2.51
N LEU A 131 22.28 5.16 -3.61
CA LEU A 131 22.78 5.26 -4.97
C LEU A 131 22.32 6.58 -5.59
N ALA A 132 23.26 7.52 -5.75
CA ALA A 132 23.01 8.83 -6.34
C ALA A 132 22.96 8.81 -7.88
N ALA A 133 22.09 7.97 -8.44
CA ALA A 133 21.84 7.86 -9.88
C ALA A 133 20.37 8.20 -10.17
N ALA A 134 20.08 9.47 -10.43
CA ALA A 134 18.72 9.98 -10.59
C ALA A 134 18.04 9.42 -11.86
N PRO A 135 17.04 8.52 -11.72
CA PRO A 135 16.40 7.91 -12.88
C PRO A 135 15.47 8.92 -13.58
N LEU A 136 15.22 8.68 -14.86
CA LEU A 136 14.29 9.44 -15.66
C LEU A 136 12.88 8.87 -15.50
N PRO A 137 11.85 9.72 -15.36
CA PRO A 137 10.47 9.25 -15.38
C PRO A 137 10.14 8.53 -16.69
N ARG A 138 9.27 7.52 -16.60
CA ARG A 138 8.73 6.73 -17.73
C ARG A 138 9.79 5.94 -18.50
N ARG A 139 10.97 5.72 -17.92
CA ARG A 139 12.02 4.83 -18.47
C ARG A 139 12.13 3.56 -17.64
N TRP A 140 12.52 2.47 -18.29
CA TRP A 140 12.67 1.18 -17.64
C TRP A 140 14.07 1.04 -17.03
N TYR A 141 14.09 0.64 -15.77
CA TYR A 141 15.29 0.33 -15.02
C TYR A 141 15.22 -1.09 -14.49
N GLU A 142 16.37 -1.74 -14.46
CA GLU A 142 16.60 -2.94 -13.65
C GLU A 142 17.36 -2.50 -12.40
N VAL A 143 16.80 -2.83 -11.24
CA VAL A 143 17.33 -2.49 -9.93
C VAL A 143 17.61 -3.77 -9.18
N SER A 144 18.80 -3.89 -8.64
CA SER A 144 19.17 -5.03 -7.80
C SER A 144 19.53 -4.57 -6.39
N VAL A 145 19.04 -5.31 -5.40
CA VAL A 145 19.40 -5.17 -3.99
C VAL A 145 19.96 -6.49 -3.53
N THR A 146 21.23 -6.52 -3.16
CA THR A 146 21.94 -7.74 -2.73
C THR A 146 22.34 -7.59 -1.28
N LEU A 147 21.93 -8.54 -0.43
CA LEU A 147 22.39 -8.66 0.94
C LEU A 147 23.15 -9.97 1.11
N GLY A 148 24.26 -9.90 1.85
CA GLY A 148 25.04 -11.07 2.19
C GLY A 148 26.48 -10.72 2.53
N ASN A 149 27.18 -11.63 3.21
CA ASN A 149 28.59 -11.47 3.58
C ASN A 149 28.88 -10.16 4.35
N GLY A 150 27.92 -9.68 5.14
CA GLY A 150 28.05 -8.41 5.87
C GLY A 150 28.03 -7.18 4.96
N THR A 151 27.41 -7.26 3.78
CA THR A 151 27.30 -6.13 2.84
C THR A 151 25.89 -5.98 2.29
N LEU A 152 25.50 -4.73 2.05
CA LEU A 152 24.33 -4.35 1.27
C LEU A 152 24.83 -3.66 0.00
N ARG A 153 24.43 -4.17 -1.16
CA ARG A 153 24.76 -3.59 -2.47
C ARG A 153 23.47 -3.23 -3.21
N LEU A 154 23.45 -2.04 -3.78
CA LEU A 154 22.36 -1.49 -4.56
C LEU A 154 22.91 -1.14 -5.94
N ALA A 155 22.28 -1.63 -7.00
CA ALA A 155 22.66 -1.27 -8.38
C ALA A 155 21.43 -0.94 -9.22
N GLN A 156 21.61 0.00 -10.15
CA GLN A 156 20.61 0.46 -11.10
C GLN A 156 21.21 0.45 -12.51
N ARG A 157 20.48 -0.14 -13.45
CA ARG A 157 20.83 -0.18 -14.87
C ARG A 157 19.66 0.30 -15.72
N ALA A 158 19.92 1.22 -16.65
CA ALA A 158 18.92 1.68 -17.60
C ALA A 158 18.74 0.62 -18.69
N LEU A 159 17.50 0.16 -18.92
CA LEU A 159 17.22 -0.77 -20.02
C LEU A 159 17.19 -0.07 -21.39
N GLN A 160 17.14 1.26 -21.39
CA GLN A 160 17.21 2.14 -22.56
C GLN A 160 18.17 3.29 -22.25
N PRO A 161 19.49 3.06 -22.30
CA PRO A 161 20.48 4.05 -21.89
C PRO A 161 20.45 5.28 -22.81
N VAL A 162 20.64 6.45 -22.21
CA VAL A 162 20.77 7.72 -22.92
C VAL A 162 22.22 8.17 -22.79
N ALA A 163 22.89 8.43 -23.92
CA ALA A 163 24.28 8.82 -23.93
C ALA A 163 24.54 10.06 -23.04
N GLY A 164 25.54 9.98 -22.15
CA GLY A 164 25.90 11.05 -21.24
C GLY A 164 24.97 11.24 -20.03
N ARG A 165 23.96 10.38 -19.86
CA ARG A 165 23.08 10.42 -18.68
C ARG A 165 23.70 9.63 -17.52
N PRO A 166 23.84 10.23 -16.32
CA PRO A 166 24.35 9.52 -15.13
C PRO A 166 23.18 8.91 -14.33
N ASP A 167 22.38 8.05 -14.96
CA ASP A 167 21.24 7.35 -14.34
C ASP A 167 21.47 5.84 -14.20
N GLU A 168 22.73 5.43 -14.21
CA GLU A 168 23.18 4.06 -13.96
C GLU A 168 24.28 4.09 -12.90
N GLY A 169 24.41 3.02 -12.13
CA GLY A 169 25.49 2.92 -11.14
C GLY A 169 25.25 1.88 -10.07
N GLU A 170 26.18 1.84 -9.13
CA GLU A 170 26.14 0.95 -7.99
C GLU A 170 26.66 1.64 -6.73
N ALA A 171 26.14 1.21 -5.59
CA ALA A 171 26.57 1.60 -4.26
C ALA A 171 26.64 0.36 -3.39
N ALA A 172 27.55 0.38 -2.41
CA ALA A 172 27.67 -0.68 -1.43
C ALA A 172 27.94 -0.09 -0.05
N MET A 173 27.48 -0.78 0.99
CA MET A 173 27.83 -0.50 2.37
C MET A 173 28.13 -1.79 3.12
N ALA A 174 28.98 -1.69 4.15
CA ALA A 174 29.15 -2.74 5.12
C ALA A 174 27.97 -2.72 6.09
N LEU A 175 27.39 -3.90 6.33
CA LEU A 175 26.44 -4.13 7.39
C LEU A 175 27.19 -4.64 8.63
N PRO A 176 26.80 -4.21 9.83
CA PRO A 176 27.33 -4.79 11.05
C PRO A 176 27.03 -6.29 11.08
N ALA A 177 27.94 -7.08 11.66
CA ALA A 177 27.67 -8.49 11.89
C ALA A 177 26.37 -8.61 12.71
N ALA A 178 25.41 -9.39 12.20
CA ALA A 178 24.17 -9.62 12.91
C ALA A 178 24.48 -10.16 14.30
N ALA A 179 23.96 -9.52 15.34
CA ALA A 179 23.96 -10.11 16.67
C ALA A 179 23.23 -11.46 16.57
N PRO A 180 23.72 -12.54 17.21
CA PRO A 180 23.04 -13.82 17.18
C PRO A 180 21.60 -13.61 17.65
N ALA A 181 20.65 -14.07 16.84
CA ALA A 181 19.24 -14.03 17.19
C ALA A 181 19.07 -14.66 18.58
N ALA A 182 18.56 -13.88 19.53
CA ALA A 182 18.20 -14.42 20.84
C ALA A 182 17.21 -15.58 20.60
N PRO A 183 17.37 -16.73 21.29
CA PRO A 183 16.47 -17.86 21.12
C PRO A 183 15.04 -17.38 21.36
N ALA A 184 14.13 -17.76 20.47
CA ALA A 184 12.72 -17.39 20.54
C ALA A 184 12.17 -17.70 21.95
N ALA A 185 11.88 -16.65 22.72
CA ALA A 185 11.18 -16.80 23.98
C ALA A 185 9.79 -17.32 23.66
N ALA A 186 9.46 -18.52 24.16
CA ALA A 186 8.16 -19.12 23.99
C ALA A 186 7.07 -18.19 24.56
N CYS A 187 6.29 -17.56 23.68
CA CYS A 187 5.06 -16.88 24.06
C CYS A 187 4.07 -17.94 24.59
N ARG A 188 3.92 -18.01 25.91
CA ARG A 188 2.78 -18.69 26.54
C ARG A 188 1.54 -17.83 26.34
N CYS A 189 0.49 -18.40 25.76
CA CYS A 189 -0.84 -17.78 25.78
C CYS A 189 -1.36 -17.76 27.24
N PRO A 190 -1.82 -16.61 27.77
CA PRO A 190 -2.74 -16.62 28.89
C PRO A 190 -4.13 -17.06 28.41
N ALA A 191 -4.82 -17.82 29.27
CA ALA A 191 -6.19 -18.30 29.08
C ALA A 191 -7.22 -17.17 29.03
#